data_AF-A0A7C6SYD7-F1
#
_entry.id   AF-A0A7C6SYD7-F1
#
_cell.length_a   1.000
_cell.length_b   1.000
_cell.length_c   1.000
_cell.angle_alpha   90.00
_cell.angle_beta   90.00
_cell.angle_gamma   90.00
#
_symmetry.space_group_name_H-M   'P 1'
#
loop_
_entity.id
_entity.type
_entity.pdbx_description
1 polymer ?
#
loop_
_entity_poly.entity_id
_entity_poly.type
_entity_poly.pdbx_seq_one_letter_code
_entity_poly.pdbx_strand_id
1 'polypeptide(L)' 'MLTDQERMNNALKEMLFNEDLMAKKYAAMAQQITDPKIKTMIQNMEQTTRNHYGALSQKMGALGIV' A
#
# COMPACT_ATOMS: atom_id res chain seq x y z
N MET A 1 -9.72 -12.25 24.25
CA MET A 1 -10.35 -11.29 23.32
C MET A 1 -9.26 -10.32 22.92
N LEU A 2 -9.00 -10.10 21.63
CA LEU A 2 -8.09 -9.03 21.24
C LEU A 2 -8.69 -7.70 21.68
N THR A 3 -7.87 -6.85 22.29
CA THR A 3 -8.24 -5.47 22.60
C THR A 3 -8.54 -4.71 21.30
N ASP A 4 -9.35 -3.65 21.37
CA ASP A 4 -9.67 -2.83 20.19
C ASP A 4 -8.39 -2.27 19.52
N GLN A 5 -7.34 -2.06 20.31
CA GLN A 5 -6.02 -1.66 19.84
C GLN A 5 -5.32 -2.77 19.04
N GLU A 6 -5.36 -4.03 19.49
CA GLU A 6 -4.79 -5.15 18.73
C GLU A 6 -5.58 -5.45 17.44
N ARG A 7 -6.91 -5.29 17.47
CA ARG A 7 -7.76 -5.39 16.26
C ARG A 7 -7.40 -4.30 15.25
N MET A 8 -7.22 -3.07 15.72
CA MET A 8 -6.82 -1.94 14.89
C MET A 8 -5.39 -2.12 14.35
N ASN A 9 -4.47 -2.65 15.14
CA ASN A 9 -3.11 -3.00 14.70
C ASN A 9 -3.13 -4.05 13.58
N ASN A 10 -3.90 -5.12 13.76
CA ASN A 10 -4.01 -6.16 12.74
C ASN A 10 -4.66 -5.64 11.46
N ALA A 11 -5.74 -4.87 11.56
CA ALA A 11 -6.40 -4.28 10.39
C ALA A 11 -5.47 -3.33 9.62
N LEU A 12 -4.67 -2.52 10.33
CA LEU A 12 -3.71 -1.61 9.71
C LEU A 12 -2.51 -2.34 9.09
N LYS A 13 -2.02 -3.41 9.73
CA LYS A 13 -1.00 -4.30 9.14
C LYS A 13 -1.52 -5.02 7.89
N GLU A 14 -2.76 -5.49 7.90
CA GLU A 14 -3.40 -6.07 6.72
C GLU A 14 -3.57 -5.04 5.60
N MET A 15 -3.97 -3.80 5.93
CA MET A 15 -4.02 -2.71 4.94
C MET A 15 -2.64 -2.42 4.33
N LEU A 16 -1.58 -2.30 5.13
CA LEU A 16 -0.21 -2.13 4.60
C LEU A 16 0.20 -3.27 3.69
N PHE A 17 -0.06 -4.51 4.11
CA PHE A 17 0.29 -5.69 3.33
C PHE A 17 -0.46 -5.72 2.00
N ASN A 18 -1.74 -5.33 2.01
CA ASN A 18 -2.56 -5.27 0.81
C ASN A 18 -2.12 -4.13 -0.13
N GLU A 19 -1.67 -2.99 0.41
CA GLU A 19 -1.08 -1.89 -0.37
C GLU A 19 0.25 -2.29 -1.02
N ASP A 20 1.12 -3.00 -0.32
CA ASP A 20 2.36 -3.53 -0.90
C ASP A 20 2.09 -4.56 -2.01
N LEU A 21 1.10 -5.44 -1.79
CA LEU A 21 0.62 -6.36 -2.83
C LEU A 21 0.04 -5.63 -4.05
N MET A 22 -0.74 -4.57 -3.83
CA MET A 22 -1.27 -3.72 -4.90
C MET A 22 -0.13 -3.06 -5.69
N ALA A 23 0.85 -2.45 -5.00
CA ALA A 23 2.01 -1.86 -5.65
C ALA A 23 2.78 -2.87 -6.51
N LYS A 24 3.00 -4.09 -6.01
CA LYS A 24 3.61 -5.19 -6.78
C LYS A 24 2.78 -5.60 -7.99
N LYS A 25 1.45 -5.68 -7.86
CA LYS A 25 0.55 -5.97 -8.99
C LYS A 25 0.58 -4.87 -10.04
N TYR A 26 0.59 -3.60 -9.64
CA TYR A 26 0.76 -2.47 -10.54
C TYR A 26 2.11 -2.54 -11.26
N ALA A 27 3.21 -2.82 -10.55
CA ALA A 27 4.51 -3.00 -11.18
C ALA A 27 4.53 -4.14 -12.21
N ALA A 28 3.91 -5.28 -11.90
CA ALA A 28 3.80 -6.41 -12.83
C ALA A 28 2.92 -6.07 -14.05
N MET A 29 1.80 -5.36 -13.86
CA MET A 29 0.98 -4.88 -14.97
C MET A 29 1.72 -3.87 -15.84
N ALA A 30 2.48 -2.94 -15.26
CA ALA A 30 3.30 -1.98 -16.02
C ALA A 30 4.37 -2.64 -16.89
N GLN A 31 4.82 -3.85 -16.53
CA GLN A 31 5.75 -4.63 -17.36
C GLN A 31 5.06 -5.36 -18.51
N GLN A 32 3.80 -5.80 -18.31
CA GLN A 32 3.03 -6.51 -19.34
C GLN A 32 2.32 -5.56 -20.32
N ILE A 33 2.15 -4.29 -19.94
CA ILE A 33 1.48 -3.29 -20.76
C ILE A 33 2.46 -2.61 -21.69
N THR A 34 2.22 -2.78 -22.99
CA THR A 34 2.98 -2.16 -24.08
C THR A 34 2.51 -0.74 -24.39
N ASP A 35 1.30 -0.35 -23.95
CA ASP A 35 0.75 0.99 -24.17
C ASP A 35 1.45 2.02 -23.26
N PRO A 36 2.15 3.02 -23.83
CA PRO A 36 2.92 3.98 -23.06
C PRO A 36 2.04 4.88 -22.16
N LYS A 37 0.80 5.19 -22.55
CA LYS A 37 -0.10 6.00 -21.71
C LYS A 37 -0.54 5.23 -20.47
N ILE A 38 -0.90 3.96 -20.66
CA ILE A 38 -1.32 3.10 -19.55
C ILE A 38 -0.13 2.80 -18.64
N LYS A 39 1.06 2.56 -19.20
CA LYS A 39 2.29 2.39 -18.42
C LYS A 39 2.59 3.58 -17.53
N THR A 40 2.53 4.82 -18.06
CA THR A 40 2.70 6.04 -17.25
C THR A 40 1.62 6.18 -16.19
N MET A 41 0.37 5.85 -16.51
CA MET A 41 -0.73 5.89 -15.54
C MET A 41 -0.51 4.90 -14.38
N ILE A 42 -0.08 3.66 -14.69
CA ILE A 42 0.22 2.66 -13.66
C ILE A 42 1.45 3.04 -12.84
N GLN A 43 2.48 3.64 -13.44
CA GLN A 43 3.63 4.16 -12.70
C GLN A 43 3.21 5.27 -11.72
N ASN A 44 2.34 6.20 -12.14
CA ASN A 44 1.80 7.22 -11.26
C ASN A 44 0.93 6.62 -10.14
N MET A 45 0.14 5.58 -10.43
CA MET A 45 -0.62 4.83 -9.42
C MET A 45 0.28 4.09 -8.44
N GLU A 46 1.36 3.50 -8.91
CA GLU A 46 2.36 2.81 -8.08
C GLU A 46 3.05 3.80 -7.13
N GLN A 47 3.46 4.96 -7.64
CA GLN A 47 4.04 6.02 -6.84
C GLN A 47 3.05 6.60 -5.82
N THR A 48 1.78 6.76 -6.21
CA THR A 48 0.72 7.20 -5.29
C THR A 48 0.47 6.17 -4.19
N THR A 49 0.45 4.89 -4.54
CA THR A 49 0.29 3.77 -3.58
C THR A 49 1.46 3.73 -2.60
N ARG A 50 2.71 3.92 -3.06
CA ARG A 50 3.87 4.01 -2.16
C ARG A 50 3.82 5.22 -1.23
N ASN A 51 3.38 6.36 -1.74
CA ASN A 51 3.21 7.56 -0.91
C ASN A 51 2.14 7.33 0.15
N HIS A 52 1.04 6.67 -0.22
CA HIS A 52 -0.02 6.33 0.71
C HIS A 52 0.46 5.33 1.77
N TYR A 53 1.20 4.29 1.36
CA TYR A 53 1.85 3.34 2.26
C TYR A 53 2.77 4.03 3.26
N GLY A 54 3.62 4.97 2.80
CA GLY A 54 4.49 5.75 3.68
C GLY A 54 3.71 6.59 4.70
N ALA A 55 2.63 7.24 4.27
CA ALA A 55 1.76 8.00 5.16
C ALA A 55 1.01 7.10 6.15
N LEU A 56 0.53 5.93 5.71
CA LEU A 56 -0.16 4.95 6.54
C LEU A 56 0.81 4.37 7.59
N SER A 57 2.01 3.98 7.16
CA SER A 57 3.09 3.49 8.02
C SER A 57 3.51 4.54 9.06
N GLN A 58 3.64 5.80 8.65
CA GLN A 58 3.93 6.91 9.57
C GLN A 58 2.80 7.13 10.58
N LYS A 59 1.53 7.05 10.16
CA LYS A 59 0.38 7.13 11.06
C LYS A 59 0.33 5.95 12.03
N MET A 60 0.66 4.74 11.59
CA MET A 60 0.81 3.58 12.46
C MET A 60 1.90 3.80 13.51
N GLY A 61 3.07 4.28 13.10
CA GLY A 61 4.14 4.63 14.04
C GLY A 61 3.70 5.68 15.06
N ALA A 62 2.95 6.71 14.63
CA ALA A 62 2.41 7.75 15.51
C ALA A 62 1.33 7.22 16.47
N LEU A 63 0.60 6.18 16.09
CA LEU A 63 -0.40 5.51 16.92
C LEU A 63 0.21 4.45 17.86
N GLY A 64 1.54 4.30 17.87
CA GLY A 64 2.24 3.29 18.69
C GLY A 64 2.04 1.86 18.19
N ILE A 65 1.70 1.71 16.92
CA ILE A 65 1.43 0.43 16.26
C ILE A 65 2.76 -0.10 15.74
N VAL A 66 3.26 -1.16 16.39
CA VAL A 66 4.50 -1.89 16.06
C VAL A 66 4.13 -3.27 15.50
#